data_AF-A0A821RU44-F1
#
_entry.id   AF-A0A821RU44-F1
#
_cell.length_a   1.000
_cell.length_b   1.000
_cell.length_c   1.000
_cell.angle_alpha   90.00
_cell.angle_beta   90.00
_cell.angle_gamma   90.00
#
_symmetry.space_group_name_H-M   'P 1'
#
loop_
_entity.id
_entity.type
_entity.pdbx_description
1 polymer ?
#
loop_
_entity_poly.entity_id
_entity_poly.type
_entity_poly.pdbx_seq_one_letter_code
_entity_poly.pdbx_strand_id
1 'polypeptide(L)'
;PPVPYVPQGDLRKIILNIYHDSAANGAHFGRDKTIPKIKPRYFWPSMYKDIDNYIKSCIPCAQFNHRRQKPPGTLKPIQPPDGVWQLVSMDFHGPINPTTQRGNKY
;
A
#
# COMPACT_ATOMS: atom_id res chain seq x y z
N PRO A 1 -26.36 17.81 10.68
CA PRO A 1 -26.23 18.25 12.08
C PRO A 1 -24.82 18.80 12.37
N PRO A 2 -24.68 19.80 13.24
CA PRO A 2 -23.36 20.22 13.72
C PRO A 2 -22.69 19.06 14.46
N VAL A 3 -21.39 18.89 14.26
CA VAL A 3 -20.58 17.86 14.95
C VAL A 3 -19.80 18.51 16.09
N PRO A 4 -19.55 17.79 17.20
CA PRO A 4 -18.78 18.33 18.32
C PRO A 4 -17.37 18.74 17.90
N TYR A 5 -16.94 19.91 18.37
CA TYR A 5 -15.55 20.35 18.28
C TYR A 5 -14.68 19.55 19.25
N VAL A 6 -13.54 19.06 18.78
CA VAL A 6 -12.58 18.31 19.59
C VAL A 6 -11.36 19.18 19.88
N PRO A 7 -11.16 19.63 21.14
CA PRO A 7 -9.97 20.41 21.50
C PRO A 7 -8.68 19.59 21.33
N GLN A 8 -7.54 20.27 21.31
CA GLN A 8 -6.26 19.59 21.27
C GLN A 8 -6.05 18.82 22.57
N GLY A 9 -5.65 17.55 22.46
CA GLY A 9 -5.47 16.67 23.61
C GLY A 9 -5.64 15.20 23.21
N ASP A 10 -5.70 14.33 24.22
CA ASP A 10 -5.71 12.88 24.01
C ASP A 10 -6.98 12.38 23.33
N LEU A 11 -8.10 13.12 23.43
CA LEU A 11 -9.34 12.75 22.75
C LEU A 11 -9.16 12.63 21.22
N ARG A 12 -8.33 13.48 20.60
CA ARG A 12 -8.01 13.36 19.16
C ARG A 12 -7.27 12.06 18.88
N LYS A 13 -6.32 11.66 19.73
CA LYS A 13 -5.58 10.40 19.59
C LYS A 13 -6.49 9.19 19.74
N ILE A 14 -7.41 9.22 20.70
CA ILE A 14 -8.40 8.15 20.90
C ILE A 14 -9.29 7.99 19.66
N ILE A 15 -9.79 9.09 19.11
CA ILE A 15 -10.58 9.07 17.88
C ILE A 15 -9.77 8.48 16.72
N LEU A 16 -8.53 8.95 16.52
CA LEU A 16 -7.66 8.43 15.47
C LEU A 16 -7.41 6.93 15.65
N ASN A 17 -7.18 6.46 16.87
CA ASN A 17 -6.99 5.06 17.18
C ASN A 17 -8.22 4.20 16.88
N ILE A 18 -9.42 4.66 17.27
CA ILE A 18 -10.67 3.96 16.98
C ILE A 18 -10.88 3.81 15.47
N TYR A 19 -10.67 4.87 14.69
CA TYR A 19 -11.00 4.90 13.26
C TYR A 19 -9.85 4.52 12.33
N HIS A 20 -8.66 4.24 12.86
CA HIS A 20 -7.53 3.71 12.11
C HIS A 20 -7.05 2.35 12.64
N ASP A 21 -6.68 2.22 13.92
CA ASP A 21 -6.04 1.01 14.44
C ASP A 21 -7.04 -0.09 14.81
N SER A 22 -8.17 0.26 15.42
CA SER A 22 -9.07 -0.75 15.99
C SER A 22 -9.62 -1.71 14.94
N ALA A 23 -9.66 -3.01 15.23
CA ALA A 23 -10.15 -4.01 14.26
C ALA A 23 -11.59 -3.76 13.82
N ALA A 24 -12.46 -3.32 14.74
CA ALA A 24 -13.89 -3.15 14.47
C ALA A 24 -14.20 -1.94 13.56
N ASN A 25 -13.53 -0.81 13.80
CA ASN A 25 -13.87 0.46 13.14
C ASN A 25 -12.77 0.99 12.21
N GLY A 26 -11.51 0.65 12.48
CA GLY A 26 -10.34 1.19 11.80
C GLY A 26 -9.68 0.22 10.82
N ALA A 27 -9.40 -1.02 11.22
CA ALA A 27 -8.78 -2.08 10.41
C ALA A 27 -7.60 -1.61 9.55
N HIS A 28 -6.80 -0.67 10.08
CA HIS A 28 -5.70 0.00 9.38
C HIS A 28 -6.11 0.62 8.03
N PHE A 29 -7.33 1.15 7.96
CA PHE A 29 -7.82 1.84 6.78
C PHE A 29 -6.97 3.07 6.45
N GLY A 30 -6.76 3.26 5.14
CA GLY A 30 -6.13 4.46 4.62
C GLY A 30 -7.05 5.69 4.68
N ARG A 31 -6.48 6.83 4.30
CA ARG A 31 -7.11 8.16 4.35
C ARG A 31 -8.54 8.19 3.81
N ASP A 32 -8.76 7.59 2.65
CA ASP A 32 -10.04 7.64 1.93
C ASP A 32 -11.17 6.88 2.63
N LYS A 33 -10.84 5.96 3.55
CA LYS A 33 -11.81 5.23 4.38
C LYS A 33 -11.90 5.79 5.80
N THR A 34 -10.82 6.30 6.36
CA THR A 34 -10.80 6.87 7.72
C THR A 34 -11.51 8.23 7.79
N ILE A 35 -11.28 9.14 6.82
CA ILE A 35 -11.90 10.47 6.81
C ILE A 35 -13.44 10.39 6.81
N PRO A 36 -14.08 9.62 5.91
CA PRO A 36 -15.55 9.54 5.89
C PRO A 36 -16.16 8.95 7.16
N LYS A 37 -15.37 8.23 7.98
CA LYS A 37 -15.83 7.72 9.28
C LYS A 37 -15.76 8.78 10.38
N ILE A 38 -14.70 9.59 10.42
CA ILE A 38 -14.50 10.62 11.45
C ILE A 38 -15.34 11.87 11.17
N LYS A 39 -15.30 12.38 9.93
CA LYS A 39 -15.89 13.67 9.53
C LYS A 39 -17.37 13.85 9.90
N PRO A 40 -18.25 12.84 9.80
CA PRO A 40 -19.65 13.00 10.18
C PRO A 40 -19.91 13.07 11.69
N ARG A 41 -18.89 12.83 12.54
CA ARG A 41 -19.04 12.68 13.99
C ARG A 41 -18.25 13.70 14.80
N TYR A 42 -17.17 14.24 14.26
CA TYR A 42 -16.24 15.13 14.97
C TYR A 42 -15.69 16.20 14.04
N PHE A 43 -15.25 17.31 14.63
CA PHE A 43 -14.55 18.37 13.91
C PHE A 43 -13.39 18.94 14.71
N TRP A 44 -12.29 19.23 14.03
CA TRP A 44 -11.26 20.16 14.48
C TRP A 44 -10.52 20.74 13.26
N PRO A 45 -9.95 21.97 13.34
CA PRO A 45 -9.41 22.69 12.18
C PRO A 45 -8.35 21.91 11.37
N SER A 46 -7.48 21.16 12.03
CA SER A 46 -6.38 20.40 11.42
C SER A 46 -6.71 18.94 11.11
N MET A 47 -7.97 18.50 11.23
CA MET A 47 -8.37 17.08 11.18
C MET A 47 -7.81 16.29 10.01
N TYR A 48 -7.86 16.82 8.79
CA TYR A 48 -7.36 16.12 7.62
C TYR A 48 -5.84 15.88 7.67
N LYS A 49 -5.09 16.89 8.15
CA LYS A 49 -3.63 16.81 8.30
C LYS A 49 -3.25 15.86 9.43
N ASP A 50 -3.99 15.91 10.54
CA ASP A 50 -3.74 15.06 11.71
C ASP A 50 -4.03 13.59 11.38
N ILE A 51 -5.12 13.31 10.67
CA ILE A 51 -5.43 11.94 10.18
C ILE A 51 -4.32 11.44 9.26
N ASP A 52 -3.90 12.25 8.28
CA ASP A 52 -2.87 11.86 7.32
C ASP A 52 -1.53 11.58 8.00
N ASN A 53 -1.10 12.45 8.91
CA ASN A 53 0.12 12.27 9.70
C ASN A 53 0.04 11.02 10.58
N TYR A 54 -1.10 10.78 11.23
CA TYR A 54 -1.31 9.60 12.08
C TYR A 54 -1.17 8.30 11.28
N ILE A 55 -1.86 8.20 10.14
CA ILE A 55 -1.79 7.03 9.25
C ILE A 55 -0.36 6.82 8.73
N LYS A 56 0.32 7.89 8.32
CA LYS A 56 1.73 7.82 7.87
C LYS A 56 2.70 7.35 8.96
N SER A 57 2.40 7.67 10.22
CA SER A 57 3.20 7.22 11.37
C SER A 57 2.87 5.79 11.84
N CYS A 58 1.85 5.14 11.30
CA CYS A 58 1.47 3.79 11.68
C CYS A 58 2.49 2.75 11.19
N ILE A 59 3.25 2.16 12.13
CA ILE A 59 4.31 1.20 11.85
C ILE A 59 3.79 -0.02 11.07
N PRO A 60 2.68 -0.70 11.47
CA PRO A 60 2.11 -1.79 10.68
C PRO A 60 1.79 -1.37 9.24
N CYS A 61 1.15 -0.21 9.04
CA CYS A 61 0.85 0.27 7.70
C CYS A 61 2.13 0.53 6.88
N ALA A 62 3.15 1.14 7.47
CA ALA A 62 4.41 1.39 6.79
C ALA A 62 5.11 0.09 6.35
N GLN A 63 5.06 -0.95 7.20
CA GLN A 63 5.66 -2.25 6.92
C GLN A 63 4.89 -3.02 5.82
N PHE A 64 3.56 -3.08 5.90
CA PHE A 64 2.75 -3.94 5.04
C PHE A 64 2.22 -3.25 3.77
N ASN A 65 1.96 -1.94 3.81
CA ASN A 65 1.41 -1.15 2.69
C ASN A 65 2.47 -0.29 1.97
N HIS A 66 3.73 -0.72 1.97
CA HIS A 66 4.75 -0.04 1.19
C HIS A 66 4.42 -0.09 -0.31
N ARG A 67 4.67 1.02 -1.01
CA ARG A 67 4.45 1.10 -2.46
C ARG A 67 5.43 0.16 -3.15
N ARG A 68 4.97 -1.03 -3.55
CA ARG A 68 5.81 -2.06 -4.19
C ARG A 68 6.25 -1.69 -5.60
N GLN A 69 5.65 -0.66 -6.19
CA GLN A 69 6.00 -0.21 -7.53
C GLN A 69 6.99 0.96 -7.45
N LYS A 70 8.15 0.75 -8.09
CA LYS A 70 9.05 1.85 -8.45
C LYS A 70 8.26 2.86 -9.31
N PRO A 71 8.62 4.15 -9.28
CA PRO A 71 8.09 5.10 -10.25
C PRO A 71 8.23 4.51 -11.67
N PRO A 72 7.25 4.73 -12.56
CA PRO A 72 7.38 4.32 -13.95
C PRO A 72 8.71 4.86 -14.50
N GLY A 73 9.55 3.95 -14.98
CA GLY A 73 10.84 4.26 -15.58
C GLY A 73 10.90 3.70 -16.98
N THR A 74 11.75 4.27 -17.82
CA THR A 74 12.02 3.71 -19.14
C THR A 74 12.81 2.41 -18.99
N LEU A 75 12.45 1.40 -19.80
CA LEU A 75 13.30 0.20 -19.95
C LEU A 75 14.69 0.65 -20.40
N LYS A 76 15.73 0.04 -19.83
CA LYS A 76 17.11 0.18 -20.31
C LYS A 76 17.45 -1.07 -21.13
N PRO A 77 17.25 -1.05 -22.46
CA PRO A 77 17.52 -2.22 -23.29
C PRO A 77 19.01 -2.55 -23.29
N ILE A 78 19.32 -3.84 -23.40
CA ILE A 78 20.68 -4.33 -23.65
C ILE A 78 21.01 -3.99 -25.11
N GLN A 79 22.23 -3.49 -25.36
CA GLN A 79 22.69 -3.23 -26.72
C GLN A 79 22.78 -4.56 -27.50
N PRO A 80 22.31 -4.63 -28.75
CA PRO A 80 22.46 -5.82 -29.57
C PRO A 80 23.95 -6.20 -29.72
N PRO A 81 24.29 -7.50 -29.74
CA PRO A 81 25.63 -7.93 -30.08
C PRO A 81 25.98 -7.60 -31.54
N ASP A 82 27.25 -7.33 -31.82
CA ASP A 82 27.78 -7.00 -33.15
C ASP A 82 27.99 -8.24 -34.05
N GLY A 83 27.91 -9.44 -33.47
CA GLY A 83 28.20 -10.69 -34.15
C GLY A 83 27.43 -11.89 -33.60
N VAL A 84 27.48 -12.99 -34.37
CA VAL A 84 26.85 -14.25 -33.99
C VAL A 84 27.48 -14.83 -32.71
N TRP A 85 26.66 -15.46 -31.87
CA TRP A 85 27.08 -16.12 -30.62
C TRP A 85 27.70 -15.23 -29.53
N GLN A 86 27.61 -13.91 -29.64
CA GLN A 86 28.17 -12.99 -28.63
C GLN A 86 27.26 -12.77 -27.42
N LEU A 87 25.96 -13.07 -27.52
CA LEU A 87 25.01 -12.99 -26.41
C LEU A 87 24.06 -14.18 -26.45
N VAL A 88 24.01 -14.94 -25.35
CA VAL A 88 23.06 -16.04 -25.14
C VAL A 88 22.28 -15.76 -23.86
N SER A 89 20.97 -15.67 -23.96
CA SER A 89 20.06 -15.59 -22.81
C SER A 89 19.33 -16.92 -22.68
N MET A 90 19.29 -17.47 -21.47
CA MET A 90 18.61 -18.72 -21.17
C MET A 90 17.70 -18.51 -19.98
N ASP A 91 16.49 -19.05 -20.05
CA ASP A 91 15.53 -19.08 -18.97
C ASP A 91 14.82 -20.44 -18.97
N PHE A 92 14.30 -20.85 -17.82
CA PHE A 92 13.58 -22.11 -17.66
C PHE A 92 12.09 -21.84 -17.55
N HIS A 93 11.27 -22.61 -18.27
CA HIS A 93 9.83 -22.46 -18.22
C HIS A 93 9.17 -23.63 -17.49
N GLY A 94 8.72 -23.40 -16.25
CA GLY A 94 7.95 -24.40 -15.52
C GLY A 94 7.79 -24.07 -14.03
N PRO A 95 7.14 -24.95 -13.27
CA PRO A 95 6.58 -26.23 -13.70
C PRO A 95 5.31 -26.06 -14.55
N ILE A 96 5.23 -26.76 -15.69
CA ILE A 96 4.00 -26.81 -16.50
C ILE A 96 3.06 -27.92 -16.03
N ASN A 97 1.81 -27.55 -15.78
CA ASN A 97 0.72 -28.45 -15.37
C ASN A 97 -0.52 -28.22 -16.24
N PRO A 98 -1.09 -29.26 -16.88
CA PRO A 98 -0.63 -30.66 -16.86
C PRO A 98 0.72 -30.84 -17.58
N THR A 99 1.46 -31.89 -17.21
CA THR A 99 2.75 -32.19 -17.85
C THR A 99 2.57 -32.43 -19.35
N THR A 100 3.60 -32.17 -20.14
CA THR A 100 3.58 -32.55 -21.56
C THR A 100 3.31 -34.06 -21.74
N GLN A 101 2.91 -34.46 -22.94
CA GLN A 101 2.66 -35.87 -23.27
C GLN A 101 3.87 -36.79 -23.01
N ARG A 102 5.09 -36.24 -23.00
CA ARG A 102 6.34 -36.98 -22.71
C ARG A 102 6.76 -36.92 -21.24
N GLY A 103 5.97 -36.28 -20.38
CA GLY A 103 6.27 -36.12 -18.94
C GLY A 103 7.19 -34.96 -18.58
N ASN A 104 7.59 -34.11 -19.55
CA ASN A 104 8.40 -32.92 -19.26
C ASN A 104 7.62 -31.91 -18.42
N LYS A 105 8.33 -31.27 -17.48
CA LYS A 105 7.81 -30.30 -16.51
C LYS A 105 8.47 -28.92 -16.60
N TYR A 106 9.64 -28.83 -17.22
CA TYR A 106 10.48 -27.64 -17.35
C TYR A 106 11.16 -27.65 -18.72
#